data_AF-A0AAW2YW26-F1
#
_entry.id   AF-A0AAW2YW26-F1
#
_cell.length_a   1.000
_cell.length_b   1.000
_cell.length_c   1.000
_cell.angle_alpha   90.00
_cell.angle_beta   90.00
_cell.angle_gamma   90.00
#
_symmetry.space_group_name_H-M   'P 1'
#
loop_
_entity.id
_entity.type
_entity.pdbx_description
1 polymer ?
#
loop_
_entity_poly.entity_id
_entity_poly.type
_entity_poly.pdbx_seq_one_letter_code
_entity_poly.pdbx_strand_id
1 'polypeptide(L)'
;MSTRRITKPSNRNKIKPVIPKEVTKELTKKRTIKETESTSNADPKDSAPVDDEGDSEEEEYVDYVDDNQEDDVQVDFDVSIPDMEKDYYGLELYTKNFLVGQPYNYADLTQIVLGDEEKKEPNFLTSVIKVPYDDEKKPDAPKKKNKDNKSDEEELNWEWNDVYGFLSVVDMNKYKKSESVKQIKEYIMDKCKDKKMKDQLAEIFSGKVGLIVNERVMNLPFEVGAMLHENLHQEITEAVKEGECTFFKHYIEF
;
A
#
# COMPACT_ATOMS: atom_id res chain seq x y z
N MET A 1 -22.35 -36.62 -59.50
CA MET A 1 -21.09 -36.02 -59.01
C MET A 1 -21.18 -34.51 -59.23
N SER A 2 -21.40 -33.74 -58.16
CA SER A 2 -21.61 -32.29 -58.24
C SER A 2 -20.54 -31.56 -57.42
N THR A 3 -19.70 -30.80 -58.13
CA THR A 3 -18.54 -30.06 -57.64
C THR A 3 -18.96 -28.84 -56.82
N ARG A 4 -18.57 -28.76 -55.54
CA ARG A 4 -18.71 -27.55 -54.71
C ARG A 4 -17.61 -26.53 -55.07
N ARG A 5 -18.03 -25.33 -55.48
CA ARG A 5 -17.17 -24.14 -55.60
C ARG A 5 -16.89 -23.56 -54.21
N ILE A 6 -15.63 -23.26 -53.95
CA ILE A 6 -15.13 -22.53 -52.77
C ILE A 6 -15.25 -21.04 -53.06
N THR A 7 -16.03 -20.31 -52.26
CA THR A 7 -16.09 -18.84 -52.25
C THR A 7 -15.20 -18.28 -51.14
N LYS A 8 -14.26 -17.40 -51.49
CA LYS A 8 -13.42 -16.66 -50.54
C LYS A 8 -14.25 -15.56 -49.85
N PRO A 9 -14.07 -15.30 -48.55
CA PRO A 9 -14.74 -14.19 -47.90
C PRO A 9 -14.07 -12.83 -48.22
N SER A 10 -14.95 -11.85 -48.33
CA SER A 10 -14.75 -10.45 -48.73
C SER A 10 -13.94 -9.64 -47.73
N ASN A 11 -13.08 -8.77 -48.26
CA ASN A 11 -12.16 -7.88 -47.57
C ASN A 11 -12.94 -6.69 -46.97
N ARG A 12 -13.21 -6.68 -45.65
CA ARG A 12 -13.70 -5.49 -44.95
C ARG A 12 -12.53 -4.73 -44.33
N ASN A 13 -12.38 -3.49 -44.78
CA ASN A 13 -11.42 -2.49 -44.33
C ASN A 13 -11.33 -2.40 -42.80
N LYS A 14 -10.11 -2.59 -42.29
CA LYS A 14 -9.74 -2.26 -40.90
C LYS A 14 -9.65 -0.74 -40.78
N ILE A 15 -10.66 -0.12 -40.20
CA ILE A 15 -10.56 1.24 -39.67
C ILE A 15 -9.78 1.11 -38.35
N LYS A 16 -8.52 1.56 -38.33
CA LYS A 16 -7.77 1.73 -37.09
C LYS A 16 -8.31 2.97 -36.38
N PRO A 17 -8.69 2.92 -35.09
CA PRO A 17 -8.97 4.13 -34.35
C PRO A 17 -7.66 4.90 -34.16
N VAL A 18 -7.64 6.13 -34.64
CA VAL A 18 -6.58 7.11 -34.40
C VAL A 18 -6.87 7.70 -33.03
N ILE A 19 -6.10 7.28 -32.02
CA ILE A 19 -6.15 7.88 -30.68
C ILE A 19 -5.27 9.15 -30.73
N PRO A 20 -5.80 10.34 -30.39
CA PRO A 20 -5.03 11.58 -30.35
C PRO A 20 -3.87 11.49 -29.33
N LYS A 21 -2.70 11.98 -29.73
CA LYS A 21 -1.40 11.84 -29.01
C LYS A 21 -1.24 12.77 -27.79
N GLU A 22 -2.29 13.14 -27.08
CA GLU A 22 -2.22 14.19 -26.03
C GLU A 22 -2.60 13.75 -24.61
N VAL A 23 -2.81 12.46 -24.34
CA VAL A 23 -3.29 12.01 -23.00
C VAL A 23 -2.17 11.60 -22.02
N THR A 24 -0.91 11.51 -22.45
CA THR A 24 0.17 10.97 -21.60
C THR A 24 0.85 11.98 -20.66
N LYS A 25 0.13 12.99 -20.13
CA LYS A 25 0.73 13.99 -19.22
C LYS A 25 0.01 14.23 -17.87
N GLU A 26 -1.04 13.51 -17.52
CA GLU A 26 -1.80 13.75 -16.27
C GLU A 26 -2.04 12.48 -15.42
N LEU A 27 -1.01 11.69 -15.12
CA LEU A 27 -1.12 10.55 -14.19
C LEU A 27 -0.10 10.62 -13.05
N THR A 28 0.16 11.82 -12.54
CA THR A 28 0.78 12.02 -11.21
C THR A 28 -0.16 12.88 -10.38
N LYS A 29 -1.31 12.33 -10.00
CA LYS A 29 -2.23 12.99 -9.06
C LYS A 29 -1.70 12.74 -7.65
N LYS A 30 -0.91 13.67 -7.11
CA LYS A 30 -0.57 13.70 -5.68
C LYS A 30 -1.88 13.70 -4.88
N ARG A 31 -2.07 12.74 -3.96
CA ARG A 31 -3.27 12.66 -3.12
C ARG A 31 -2.99 13.47 -1.85
N THR A 32 -3.76 14.52 -1.59
CA THR A 32 -3.49 15.45 -0.49
C THR A 32 -3.92 14.88 0.86
N ILE A 33 -3.02 14.86 1.84
CA ILE A 33 -3.34 14.68 3.27
C ILE A 33 -3.63 16.05 3.87
N LYS A 34 -4.68 16.16 4.71
CA LYS A 34 -5.04 17.42 5.39
C LYS A 34 -4.53 17.36 6.84
N GLU A 35 -3.65 18.29 7.21
CA GLU A 35 -3.10 18.43 8.58
C GLU A 35 -4.21 18.74 9.60
N THR A 36 -4.10 18.18 10.81
CA THR A 36 -4.94 18.55 11.96
C THR A 36 -4.06 18.93 13.14
N GLU A 37 -4.13 20.21 13.53
CA GLU A 37 -3.52 20.76 14.74
C GLU A 37 -4.09 20.11 16.00
N SER A 38 -3.22 19.61 16.89
CA SER A 38 -3.60 19.17 18.23
C SER A 38 -3.43 20.33 19.21
N THR A 39 -4.55 20.80 19.77
CA THR A 39 -4.54 21.75 20.89
C THR A 39 -4.66 20.98 22.19
N SER A 40 -3.68 21.11 23.09
CA SER A 40 -3.80 20.66 24.47
C SER A 40 -3.79 21.89 25.40
N ASN A 41 -4.90 22.06 26.10
CA ASN A 41 -5.06 22.98 27.23
C ASN A 41 -5.31 22.12 28.47
N ALA A 42 -4.51 22.31 29.53
CA ALA A 42 -4.93 22.05 30.91
C ALA A 42 -4.05 22.81 31.92
N ASP A 43 -4.69 23.67 32.72
CA ASP A 43 -4.15 24.48 33.82
C ASP A 43 -3.69 23.67 35.05
N PRO A 44 -2.81 24.23 35.92
CA PRO A 44 -2.20 23.56 37.07
C PRO A 44 -3.02 23.72 38.37
N LYS A 45 -2.99 22.69 39.24
CA LYS A 45 -3.43 22.78 40.63
C LYS A 45 -2.33 22.37 41.61
N ASP A 46 -1.74 23.40 42.21
CA ASP A 46 -1.50 23.65 43.63
C ASP A 46 -1.30 22.43 44.58
N SER A 47 -0.13 22.34 45.19
CA SER A 47 0.15 21.52 46.37
C SER A 47 1.12 22.24 47.30
N ALA A 48 0.70 22.39 48.56
CA ALA A 48 1.43 23.01 49.67
C ALA A 48 2.46 22.03 50.30
N PRO A 49 3.44 22.52 51.09
CA PRO A 49 4.70 21.82 51.35
C PRO A 49 4.64 20.94 52.59
N VAL A 50 5.43 19.86 52.59
CA VAL A 50 5.77 19.07 53.78
C VAL A 50 7.28 19.02 53.89
N ASP A 51 7.80 19.63 54.95
CA ASP A 51 9.19 19.58 55.38
C ASP A 51 9.55 18.17 55.89
N ASP A 52 10.65 17.61 55.42
CA ASP A 52 11.40 16.59 56.16
C ASP A 52 12.90 16.78 55.87
N GLU A 53 13.64 17.12 56.92
CA GLU A 53 15.09 17.31 56.89
C GLU A 53 15.80 15.97 57.10
N GLY A 54 16.71 15.61 56.18
CA GLY A 54 17.53 14.41 56.31
C GLY A 54 18.70 14.37 55.34
N ASP A 55 19.84 14.85 55.81
CA ASP A 55 21.21 14.42 55.49
C ASP A 55 21.63 14.41 54.00
N SER A 56 22.17 15.53 53.54
CA SER A 56 22.75 15.71 52.21
C SER A 56 24.20 15.19 52.19
N GLU A 57 24.40 13.96 51.74
CA GLU A 57 25.64 13.60 51.04
C GLU A 57 25.61 14.33 49.69
N GLU A 58 26.56 15.24 49.45
CA GLU A 58 26.73 15.95 48.18
C GLU A 58 27.13 14.94 47.09
N GLU A 59 26.14 14.26 46.50
CA GLU A 59 26.31 13.70 45.17
C GLU A 59 26.32 14.85 44.17
N GLU A 60 27.46 15.06 43.53
CA GLU A 60 27.65 16.02 42.45
C GLU A 60 26.67 15.65 41.32
N TYR A 61 25.51 16.31 41.32
CA TYR A 61 24.50 16.19 40.29
C TYR A 61 25.11 16.77 39.01
N VAL A 62 25.72 15.90 38.20
CA VAL A 62 26.05 16.23 36.82
C VAL A 62 24.74 16.46 36.09
N ASP A 63 24.36 17.73 35.99
CA ASP A 63 23.32 18.20 35.09
C ASP A 63 23.77 17.80 33.68
N TYR A 64 23.24 16.68 33.17
CA TYR A 64 23.28 16.41 31.75
C TYR A 64 22.42 17.48 31.11
N VAL A 65 23.05 18.60 30.76
CA VAL A 65 22.50 19.52 29.78
C VAL A 65 22.38 18.69 28.52
N ASP A 66 21.21 18.11 28.31
CA ASP A 66 20.84 17.48 27.06
C ASP A 66 20.67 18.62 26.05
N ASP A 67 21.80 19.06 25.50
CA ASP A 67 21.88 20.02 24.40
C ASP A 67 21.29 19.43 23.10
N ASN A 68 20.73 18.21 23.13
CA ASN A 68 19.81 17.77 22.10
C ASN A 68 18.48 18.47 22.34
N GLN A 69 18.33 19.66 21.74
CA GLN A 69 17.02 20.03 21.23
C GLN A 69 16.59 18.88 20.31
N GLU A 70 15.80 17.95 20.82
CA GLU A 70 15.01 17.05 20.00
C GLU A 70 14.03 17.97 19.25
N ASP A 71 14.49 18.48 18.11
CA ASP A 71 13.63 19.14 17.15
C ASP A 71 12.50 18.15 16.85
N ASP A 72 11.27 18.46 17.25
CA ASP A 72 10.10 17.64 16.97
C ASP A 72 10.07 17.31 15.47
N VAL A 73 10.39 16.06 15.11
CA VAL A 73 10.42 15.64 13.70
C VAL A 73 8.98 15.47 13.23
N GLN A 74 8.45 16.50 12.58
CA GLN A 74 7.19 16.38 11.85
C GLN A 74 7.40 15.47 10.63
N VAL A 75 6.79 14.30 10.64
CA VAL A 75 6.80 13.34 9.53
C VAL A 75 5.50 13.49 8.75
N ASP A 76 5.61 14.00 7.53
CA ASP A 76 4.49 14.01 6.59
C ASP A 76 4.49 12.72 5.78
N PHE A 77 3.33 12.08 5.66
CA PHE A 77 3.17 10.93 4.78
C PHE A 77 2.72 11.42 3.39
N ASP A 78 3.29 10.86 2.33
CA ASP A 78 2.79 11.02 0.96
C ASP A 78 2.00 9.79 0.56
N VAL A 79 0.87 10.00 -0.12
CA VAL A 79 0.03 8.92 -0.65
C VAL A 79 -0.05 9.09 -2.15
N SER A 80 0.38 8.05 -2.87
CA SER A 80 0.44 8.07 -4.33
C SER A 80 -0.04 6.76 -4.94
N ILE A 81 -0.33 6.79 -6.24
CA ILE A 81 -0.54 5.57 -7.04
C ILE A 81 0.83 4.86 -7.17
N PRO A 82 0.89 3.52 -7.24
CA PRO A 82 2.15 2.80 -7.39
C PRO A 82 3.01 3.27 -8.56
N ASP A 83 4.30 3.39 -8.30
CA ASP A 83 5.34 3.47 -9.33
C ASP A 83 5.76 2.05 -9.72
N MET A 84 5.50 1.67 -10.97
CA MET A 84 5.78 0.33 -11.51
C MET A 84 7.25 -0.09 -11.43
N GLU A 85 8.19 0.86 -11.42
CA GLU A 85 9.63 0.58 -11.42
C GLU A 85 10.21 0.56 -10.00
N LYS A 86 9.63 1.34 -9.08
CA LYS A 86 10.19 1.55 -7.74
C LYS A 86 9.47 0.77 -6.64
N ASP A 87 8.16 0.55 -6.77
CA ASP A 87 7.34 0.12 -5.63
C ASP A 87 7.20 -1.39 -5.51
N TYR A 88 7.70 -2.16 -6.50
CA TYR A 88 7.52 -3.61 -6.53
C TYR A 88 8.01 -4.28 -5.24
N TYR A 89 9.24 -4.01 -4.81
CA TYR A 89 9.83 -4.67 -3.64
C TYR A 89 9.16 -4.25 -2.33
N GLY A 90 8.74 -2.99 -2.23
CA GLY A 90 7.96 -2.53 -1.08
C GLY A 90 6.61 -3.25 -0.99
N LEU A 91 5.86 -3.32 -2.09
CA LEU A 91 4.59 -4.04 -2.13
C LEU A 91 4.77 -5.55 -1.94
N GLU A 92 5.85 -6.13 -2.45
CA GLU A 92 6.17 -7.55 -2.27
C GLU A 92 6.34 -7.89 -0.78
N LEU A 93 7.02 -7.02 -0.02
CA LEU A 93 7.23 -7.22 1.42
C LEU A 93 5.90 -7.33 2.18
N TYR A 94 4.95 -6.44 1.86
CA TYR A 94 3.65 -6.41 2.52
C TYR A 94 2.74 -7.54 2.05
N THR A 95 2.63 -7.75 0.75
CA THR A 95 1.80 -8.84 0.20
C THR A 95 2.28 -10.19 0.70
N LYS A 96 3.59 -10.44 0.81
CA LYS A 96 4.13 -11.70 1.32
C LYS A 96 3.52 -12.15 2.65
N ASN A 97 3.15 -11.20 3.53
CA ASN A 97 2.57 -11.50 4.85
C ASN A 97 1.04 -11.52 4.88
N PHE A 98 0.36 -11.20 3.77
CA PHE A 98 -1.10 -11.05 3.70
C PHE A 98 -1.87 -12.29 4.16
N LEU A 99 -1.45 -13.49 3.73
CA LEU A 99 -2.00 -14.75 4.26
C LEU A 99 -1.15 -15.25 5.43
N VAL A 100 -1.31 -14.65 6.60
CA VAL A 100 -0.50 -14.91 7.81
C VAL A 100 -0.26 -16.41 8.02
N GLY A 101 1.01 -16.81 7.87
CA GLY A 101 1.46 -18.18 8.09
C GLY A 101 0.98 -19.21 7.06
N GLN A 102 0.45 -18.80 5.91
CA GLN A 102 0.08 -19.69 4.81
C GLN A 102 0.87 -19.33 3.54
N PRO A 103 1.57 -20.31 2.93
CA PRO A 103 2.24 -20.07 1.67
C PRO A 103 1.21 -19.86 0.57
N TYR A 104 1.45 -18.84 -0.25
CA TYR A 104 0.66 -18.56 -1.44
C TYR A 104 1.52 -17.77 -2.44
N ASN A 105 1.04 -17.59 -3.67
CA ASN A 105 1.74 -16.86 -4.72
C ASN A 105 1.63 -15.35 -4.51
N TYR A 106 2.33 -14.81 -3.51
CA TYR A 106 2.32 -13.38 -3.21
C TYR A 106 2.91 -12.53 -4.34
N ALA A 107 3.84 -13.07 -5.15
CA ALA A 107 4.41 -12.37 -6.31
C ALA A 107 3.33 -12.05 -7.36
N ASP A 108 2.42 -12.99 -7.61
CA ASP A 108 1.25 -12.77 -8.48
C ASP A 108 0.29 -11.72 -7.87
N LEU A 109 0.08 -11.71 -6.56
CA LEU A 109 -0.69 -10.64 -5.91
C LEU A 109 0.00 -9.27 -6.05
N THR A 110 1.32 -9.24 -5.85
CA THR A 110 2.15 -8.03 -5.96
C THR A 110 1.99 -7.39 -7.33
N GLN A 111 2.08 -8.19 -8.39
CA GLN A 111 1.87 -7.71 -9.76
C GLN A 111 0.46 -7.14 -9.94
N ILE A 112 -0.57 -7.81 -9.42
CA ILE A 112 -1.96 -7.33 -9.53
C ILE A 112 -2.16 -5.99 -8.81
N VAL A 113 -1.59 -5.81 -7.60
CA VAL A 113 -1.73 -4.55 -6.85
C VAL A 113 -0.85 -3.44 -7.41
N LEU A 114 0.26 -3.77 -8.05
CA LEU A 114 1.15 -2.81 -8.71
C LEU A 114 0.53 -2.25 -9.99
N GLY A 115 0.06 -3.12 -10.89
CA GLY A 115 -0.56 -2.68 -12.15
C GLY A 115 -0.52 -3.70 -13.28
N ASP A 116 -0.83 -3.25 -14.48
CA ASP A 116 -0.74 -4.04 -15.71
C ASP A 116 0.61 -3.78 -16.38
N GLU A 117 1.55 -4.71 -16.19
CA GLU A 117 2.90 -4.62 -16.75
C GLU A 117 2.91 -4.58 -18.28
N GLU A 118 2.01 -5.32 -18.95
CA GLU A 118 1.94 -5.34 -20.42
C GLU A 118 1.51 -3.97 -20.97
N LYS A 119 0.57 -3.31 -20.28
CA LYS A 119 0.12 -1.96 -20.64
C LYS A 119 1.01 -0.84 -20.09
N LYS A 120 1.90 -1.15 -19.16
CA LYS A 120 2.67 -0.17 -18.36
C LYS A 120 1.75 0.83 -17.65
N GLU A 121 0.62 0.34 -17.15
CA GLU A 121 -0.38 1.14 -16.46
C GLU A 121 -0.44 0.72 -14.99
N PRO A 122 -0.18 1.62 -14.02
CA PRO A 122 -0.29 1.27 -12.62
C PRO A 122 -1.75 1.02 -12.24
N ASN A 123 -1.96 0.26 -11.18
CA ASN A 123 -3.29 0.10 -10.62
C ASN A 123 -3.70 1.39 -9.89
N PHE A 124 -4.53 2.20 -10.53
CA PHE A 124 -5.01 3.47 -9.97
C PHE A 124 -5.88 3.32 -8.71
N LEU A 125 -6.39 2.11 -8.43
CA LEU A 125 -7.11 1.78 -7.19
C LEU A 125 -6.18 1.25 -6.09
N THR A 126 -4.87 1.38 -6.26
CA THR A 126 -3.88 1.16 -5.22
C THR A 126 -3.36 2.50 -4.74
N SER A 127 -3.30 2.67 -3.42
CA SER A 127 -2.64 3.77 -2.73
C SER A 127 -1.41 3.23 -2.03
N VAL A 128 -0.24 3.82 -2.27
CA VAL A 128 1.03 3.50 -1.61
C VAL A 128 1.40 4.65 -0.68
N ILE A 129 1.76 4.31 0.55
CA ILE A 129 2.14 5.25 1.60
C ILE A 129 3.65 5.34 1.63
N LYS A 130 4.18 6.54 1.47
CA LYS A 130 5.61 6.83 1.46
C LYS A 130 5.92 7.97 2.40
N VAL A 131 7.16 8.05 2.85
CA VAL A 131 7.67 9.27 3.50
C VAL A 131 8.55 9.97 2.47
N PRO A 132 8.30 11.26 2.18
CA PRO A 132 9.17 12.01 1.30
C PRO A 132 10.59 12.04 1.91
N TYR A 133 11.57 11.52 1.17
CA TYR A 133 12.97 11.66 1.57
C TYR A 133 13.39 13.11 1.36
N ASP A 134 13.79 13.76 2.46
CA ASP A 134 14.53 15.02 2.39
C ASP A 134 16.00 14.67 2.08
N ASP A 135 16.40 14.83 0.83
CA ASP A 135 17.79 14.61 0.37
C ASP A 135 18.81 15.42 1.18
N GLU A 136 18.39 16.51 1.85
CA GLU A 136 19.26 17.37 2.66
C GLU A 136 19.51 16.84 4.08
N LYS A 137 18.68 15.91 4.59
CA LYS A 137 18.78 15.35 5.95
C LYS A 137 19.31 13.91 5.96
N LYS A 138 20.24 13.55 5.08
CA LYS A 138 20.93 12.26 5.20
C LYS A 138 21.70 12.25 6.53
N PRO A 139 21.43 11.32 7.48
CA PRO A 139 22.44 11.03 8.49
C PRO A 139 23.69 10.61 7.71
N ASP A 140 24.82 11.25 7.99
CA ASP A 140 26.09 10.95 7.32
C ASP A 140 26.28 9.42 7.29
N ALA A 141 26.05 8.81 6.12
CA ALA A 141 26.32 7.40 5.95
C ALA A 141 27.77 7.18 6.39
N PRO A 142 28.05 6.19 7.25
CA PRO A 142 29.40 6.01 7.76
C PRO A 142 30.35 5.86 6.57
N LYS A 143 31.13 6.92 6.31
CA LYS A 143 32.07 6.98 5.20
C LYS A 143 33.05 5.82 5.41
N LYS A 144 32.88 4.73 4.65
CA LYS A 144 33.81 3.59 4.65
C LYS A 144 35.20 4.09 4.28
N LYS A 145 36.02 4.39 5.28
CA LYS A 145 37.48 4.32 5.16
C LYS A 145 37.85 2.84 5.21
N ASN A 146 37.91 2.21 4.05
CA ASN A 146 39.08 1.46 3.57
C ASN A 146 38.65 0.56 2.41
N LYS A 147 39.35 0.77 1.28
CA LYS A 147 39.53 -0.26 0.27
C LYS A 147 40.15 -1.48 0.93
N ASP A 148 39.75 -2.65 0.44
CA ASP A 148 40.34 -3.95 0.70
C ASP A 148 39.71 -4.71 1.88
N ASN A 149 38.47 -5.16 1.68
CA ASN A 149 38.10 -6.56 1.86
C ASN A 149 36.76 -6.83 1.14
N LYS A 150 36.77 -7.77 0.19
CA LYS A 150 35.57 -8.35 -0.39
C LYS A 150 34.96 -9.31 0.64
N SER A 151 34.07 -8.83 1.49
CA SER A 151 32.95 -9.65 1.96
C SER A 151 31.73 -9.22 1.18
N ASP A 152 31.04 -10.18 0.57
CA ASP A 152 29.75 -10.01 -0.09
C ASP A 152 28.65 -9.78 0.97
N GLU A 153 28.83 -8.76 1.80
CA GLU A 153 27.74 -8.20 2.58
C GLU A 153 26.95 -7.34 1.59
N GLU A 154 25.83 -7.88 1.10
CA GLU A 154 24.79 -7.12 0.46
C GLU A 154 24.54 -5.88 1.32
N GLU A 155 25.06 -4.73 0.89
CA GLU A 155 24.73 -3.45 1.50
C GLU A 155 23.21 -3.38 1.44
N LEU A 156 22.55 -3.54 2.59
CA LEU A 156 21.11 -3.36 2.72
C LEU A 156 20.83 -1.96 2.19
N ASN A 157 20.38 -1.87 0.94
CA ASN A 157 20.11 -0.60 0.34
C ASN A 157 18.79 -0.11 0.92
N TRP A 158 18.86 0.62 2.03
CA TRP A 158 17.72 1.28 2.66
C TRP A 158 17.00 2.25 1.69
N GLU A 159 17.59 2.54 0.53
CA GLU A 159 16.98 3.33 -0.55
C GLU A 159 15.90 2.56 -1.35
N TRP A 160 15.76 1.24 -1.20
CA TRP A 160 14.84 0.44 -2.03
C TRP A 160 13.45 0.20 -1.42
N ASN A 161 13.20 0.67 -0.20
CA ASN A 161 11.90 0.45 0.44
C ASN A 161 11.42 1.70 1.17
N ASP A 162 10.87 2.62 0.38
CA ASP A 162 10.19 3.82 0.86
C ASP A 162 8.71 3.60 1.16
N VAL A 163 8.21 2.37 0.96
CA VAL A 163 6.81 2.00 1.16
C VAL A 163 6.58 1.60 2.62
N TYR A 164 5.72 2.34 3.30
CA TYR A 164 5.29 2.09 4.69
C TYR A 164 3.95 1.36 4.79
N GLY A 165 3.29 1.17 3.65
CA GLY A 165 2.06 0.43 3.53
C GLY A 165 1.35 0.73 2.22
N PHE A 166 0.29 -0.01 1.96
CA PHE A 166 -0.58 0.24 0.83
C PHE A 166 -2.01 -0.21 1.11
N LEU A 167 -2.95 0.38 0.38
CA LEU A 167 -4.34 -0.03 0.35
C LEU A 167 -4.75 -0.22 -1.11
N SER A 168 -5.30 -1.38 -1.46
CA SER A 168 -5.76 -1.68 -2.82
C SER A 168 -7.09 -2.42 -2.80
N VAL A 169 -7.83 -2.35 -3.90
CA VAL A 169 -8.92 -3.29 -4.21
C VAL A 169 -8.57 -4.15 -5.42
N VAL A 170 -8.70 -5.46 -5.25
CA VAL A 170 -8.50 -6.47 -6.30
C VAL A 170 -9.85 -7.02 -6.74
N ASP A 171 -10.17 -6.88 -8.02
CA ASP A 171 -11.37 -7.50 -8.60
C ASP A 171 -11.17 -9.03 -8.70
N MET A 172 -11.77 -9.76 -7.74
CA MET A 172 -11.62 -11.22 -7.68
C MET A 172 -12.23 -11.93 -8.89
N ASN A 173 -13.18 -11.30 -9.59
CA ASN A 173 -13.80 -11.87 -10.78
C ASN A 173 -12.92 -11.68 -12.02
N LYS A 174 -12.30 -10.50 -12.16
CA LYS A 174 -11.32 -10.19 -13.20
C LYS A 174 -10.11 -11.11 -13.08
N TYR A 175 -9.58 -11.28 -11.86
CA TYR A 175 -8.37 -12.05 -11.58
C TYR A 175 -8.63 -13.50 -11.13
N LYS A 176 -9.84 -14.05 -11.32
CA LYS A 176 -10.22 -15.42 -10.89
C LYS A 176 -9.32 -16.57 -11.40
N LYS A 177 -8.53 -16.32 -12.44
CA LYS A 177 -7.59 -17.28 -13.02
C LYS A 177 -6.18 -17.16 -12.46
N SER A 178 -5.84 -16.02 -11.84
CA SER A 178 -4.56 -15.82 -11.17
C SER A 178 -4.46 -16.78 -10.00
N GLU A 179 -3.23 -17.16 -9.68
CA GLU A 179 -2.98 -18.18 -8.68
C GLU A 179 -3.15 -17.63 -7.26
N SER A 180 -2.70 -16.41 -7.01
CA SER A 180 -2.89 -15.74 -5.72
C SER A 180 -4.37 -15.63 -5.34
N VAL A 181 -5.23 -15.19 -6.27
CA VAL A 181 -6.66 -14.99 -6.03
C VAL A 181 -7.38 -16.31 -5.74
N LYS A 182 -7.00 -17.42 -6.40
CA LYS A 182 -7.55 -18.74 -6.08
C LYS A 182 -7.15 -19.18 -4.68
N GLN A 183 -5.87 -19.08 -4.35
CA GLN A 183 -5.34 -19.49 -3.05
C GLN A 183 -5.91 -18.66 -1.90
N ILE A 184 -6.07 -17.34 -2.09
CA ILE A 184 -6.75 -16.46 -1.12
C ILE A 184 -8.21 -16.89 -0.94
N LYS A 185 -8.95 -17.14 -2.02
CA LYS A 185 -10.32 -17.62 -1.94
C LYS A 185 -10.42 -18.96 -1.19
N GLU A 186 -9.56 -19.91 -1.50
CA GLU A 186 -9.49 -21.21 -0.83
C GLU A 186 -9.18 -21.06 0.66
N TYR A 187 -8.20 -20.22 1.00
CA TYR A 187 -7.85 -19.90 2.38
C TYR A 187 -9.05 -19.37 3.18
N ILE A 188 -9.78 -18.39 2.65
CA ILE A 188 -10.95 -17.83 3.33
C ILE A 188 -12.04 -18.91 3.49
N MET A 189 -12.27 -19.72 2.46
CA MET A 189 -13.24 -20.83 2.50
C MET A 189 -12.87 -21.92 3.51
N ASP A 190 -11.59 -22.12 3.79
CA ASP A 190 -11.08 -23.12 4.73
C ASP A 190 -11.08 -22.64 6.18
N LYS A 191 -10.94 -21.32 6.41
CA LYS A 191 -11.14 -20.73 7.74
C LYS A 191 -12.60 -20.78 8.20
N CYS A 192 -13.53 -20.80 7.26
CA CYS A 192 -14.96 -20.92 7.55
C CYS A 192 -15.37 -22.37 7.87
N LYS A 193 -15.43 -22.72 9.16
CA LYS A 193 -15.81 -24.06 9.64
C LYS A 193 -17.32 -24.30 9.65
N ASP A 194 -18.12 -23.25 9.79
CA ASP A 194 -19.58 -23.36 9.81
C ASP A 194 -20.11 -23.59 8.39
N LYS A 195 -20.88 -24.66 8.21
CA LYS A 195 -21.39 -25.06 6.89
C LYS A 195 -22.30 -24.00 6.27
N LYS A 196 -23.18 -23.38 7.07
CA LYS A 196 -24.12 -22.37 6.58
C LYS A 196 -23.37 -21.11 6.14
N MET A 197 -22.39 -20.68 6.92
CA MET A 197 -21.53 -19.55 6.55
C MET A 197 -20.69 -19.86 5.32
N LYS A 198 -20.19 -21.10 5.18
CA LYS A 198 -19.43 -21.54 3.99
C LYS A 198 -20.29 -21.50 2.72
N ASP A 199 -21.56 -21.93 2.81
CA ASP A 199 -22.51 -21.85 1.69
C ASP A 199 -22.81 -20.39 1.31
N GLN A 200 -23.00 -19.50 2.30
CA GLN A 200 -23.19 -18.06 2.07
C GLN A 200 -21.95 -17.41 1.43
N LEU A 201 -20.76 -17.78 1.89
CA LEU A 201 -19.51 -17.27 1.36
C LEU A 201 -19.26 -17.76 -0.08
N ALA A 202 -19.62 -19.01 -0.38
CA ALA A 202 -19.59 -19.53 -1.75
C ALA A 202 -20.53 -18.74 -2.68
N GLU A 203 -21.72 -18.36 -2.20
CA GLU A 203 -22.64 -17.49 -2.93
C GLU A 203 -22.03 -16.10 -3.17
N ILE A 204 -21.42 -15.48 -2.15
CA ILE A 204 -20.72 -14.19 -2.28
C ILE A 204 -19.64 -14.27 -3.36
N PHE A 205 -18.77 -15.27 -3.31
CA PHE A 205 -17.69 -15.47 -4.29
C PHE A 205 -18.17 -15.82 -5.71
N SER A 206 -19.46 -16.13 -5.90
CA SER A 206 -20.05 -16.28 -7.23
C SER A 206 -20.46 -14.93 -7.85
N GLY A 207 -20.65 -13.91 -7.01
CA GLY A 207 -20.98 -12.53 -7.40
C GLY A 207 -19.75 -11.69 -7.74
N LYS A 208 -19.94 -10.35 -7.80
CA LYS A 208 -18.87 -9.37 -8.04
C LYS A 208 -18.23 -8.97 -6.71
N VAL A 209 -16.99 -9.40 -6.48
CA VAL A 209 -16.30 -9.22 -5.19
C VAL A 209 -15.00 -8.43 -5.37
N GLY A 210 -14.85 -7.37 -4.58
CA GLY A 210 -13.59 -6.67 -4.41
C GLY A 210 -12.87 -7.19 -3.17
N LEU A 211 -11.66 -7.71 -3.33
CA LEU A 211 -10.79 -8.03 -2.20
C LEU A 211 -10.01 -6.77 -1.83
N ILE A 212 -10.20 -6.27 -0.62
CA ILE A 212 -9.40 -5.18 -0.07
C ILE A 212 -8.11 -5.78 0.48
N VAL A 213 -6.98 -5.26 0.04
CA VAL A 213 -5.65 -5.61 0.54
C VAL A 213 -5.11 -4.38 1.25
N ASN A 214 -4.99 -4.46 2.57
CA ASN A 214 -4.67 -3.33 3.44
C ASN A 214 -3.53 -3.73 4.36
N GLU A 215 -2.30 -3.42 3.96
CA GLU A 215 -1.10 -3.79 4.70
C GLU A 215 -0.28 -2.55 4.99
N ARG A 216 0.08 -2.34 6.26
CA ARG A 216 0.82 -1.16 6.71
C ARG A 216 1.64 -1.45 7.95
N VAL A 217 2.66 -0.64 8.21
CA VAL A 217 3.38 -0.69 9.49
C VAL A 217 2.46 -0.37 10.66
N MET A 218 2.66 -1.05 11.78
CA MET A 218 1.86 -0.87 13.00
C MET A 218 1.96 0.53 13.60
N ASN A 219 3.05 1.24 13.34
CA ASN A 219 3.32 2.57 13.91
C ASN A 219 2.68 3.71 13.09
N LEU A 220 1.96 3.40 12.00
CA LEU A 220 1.30 4.43 11.21
C LEU A 220 0.09 4.99 11.99
N PRO A 221 -0.10 6.33 12.05
CA PRO A 221 -1.27 6.93 12.68
C PRO A 221 -2.58 6.35 12.14
N PHE A 222 -3.56 6.15 13.03
CA PHE A 222 -4.83 5.51 12.70
C PHE A 222 -5.61 6.32 11.65
N GLU A 223 -5.50 7.65 11.72
CA GLU A 223 -6.14 8.63 10.85
C GLU A 223 -5.78 8.43 9.38
N VAL A 224 -4.53 8.06 9.09
CA VAL A 224 -4.07 7.78 7.72
C VAL A 224 -4.84 6.59 7.14
N GLY A 225 -5.06 5.54 7.94
CA GLY A 225 -5.82 4.36 7.51
C GLY A 225 -7.27 4.68 7.16
N ALA A 226 -7.94 5.50 7.98
CA ALA A 226 -9.33 5.91 7.73
C ALA A 226 -9.47 6.72 6.44
N MET A 227 -8.58 7.70 6.23
CA MET A 227 -8.56 8.53 5.03
C MET A 227 -8.32 7.71 3.75
N LEU A 228 -7.44 6.72 3.79
CA LEU A 228 -7.17 5.84 2.65
C LEU A 228 -8.43 5.06 2.22
N HIS A 229 -9.20 4.56 3.18
CA HIS A 229 -10.46 3.86 2.90
C HIS A 229 -11.51 4.78 2.28
N GLU A 230 -11.64 6.01 2.79
CA GLU A 230 -12.54 7.01 2.20
C GLU A 230 -12.17 7.32 0.75
N ASN A 231 -10.87 7.54 0.49
CA ASN A 231 -10.35 7.79 -0.85
C ASN A 231 -10.61 6.61 -1.79
N LEU A 232 -10.31 5.38 -1.34
CA LEU A 232 -10.54 4.17 -2.15
C LEU A 232 -12.01 4.02 -2.54
N HIS A 233 -12.94 4.26 -1.61
CA HIS A 233 -14.38 4.18 -1.91
C HIS A 233 -14.84 5.24 -2.92
N GLN A 234 -14.30 6.46 -2.84
CA GLN A 234 -14.59 7.52 -3.81
C GLN A 234 -14.04 7.15 -5.20
N GLU A 235 -12.80 6.68 -5.26
CA GLU A 235 -12.15 6.28 -6.51
C GLU A 235 -12.85 5.11 -7.19
N ILE A 236 -13.26 4.08 -6.44
CA ILE A 236 -14.07 2.99 -6.99
C ILE A 236 -15.39 3.53 -7.54
N THR A 237 -16.03 4.46 -6.82
CA THR A 237 -17.30 5.04 -7.25
C THR A 237 -17.16 5.84 -8.55
N GLU A 238 -16.08 6.59 -8.70
CA GLU A 238 -15.75 7.33 -9.91
C GLU A 238 -15.41 6.39 -11.08
N ALA A 239 -14.52 5.43 -10.85
CA ALA A 239 -14.10 4.46 -11.86
C ALA A 239 -15.25 3.58 -12.36
N VAL A 240 -16.22 3.25 -11.50
CA VAL A 240 -17.44 2.55 -11.91
C VAL A 240 -18.31 3.42 -12.80
N LYS A 241 -18.42 4.73 -12.54
CA LYS A 241 -19.17 5.66 -13.39
C LYS A 241 -18.51 5.84 -14.76
N GLU A 242 -17.18 5.83 -14.81
CA GLU A 242 -16.39 5.99 -16.02
C GLU A 242 -16.22 4.66 -16.81
N GLY A 243 -16.61 3.54 -16.20
CA GLY A 243 -16.54 2.21 -16.83
C GLY A 243 -15.16 1.57 -16.76
N GLU A 244 -14.28 2.09 -15.93
CA GLU A 244 -12.90 1.63 -15.71
C GLU A 244 -12.80 0.54 -14.64
N CYS A 245 -13.80 0.47 -13.74
CA CYS A 245 -13.87 -0.52 -12.68
C CYS A 245 -15.21 -1.27 -12.63
N THR A 246 -15.17 -2.52 -12.16
CA THR A 246 -16.36 -3.32 -11.89
C THR A 246 -17.10 -2.81 -10.65
N PHE A 247 -18.42 -2.65 -10.74
CA PHE A 247 -19.23 -2.47 -9.53
C PHE A 247 -19.17 -3.72 -8.64
N PHE A 248 -18.60 -3.60 -7.44
CA PHE A 248 -18.56 -4.67 -6.46
C PHE A 248 -19.84 -4.69 -5.62
N LYS A 249 -20.44 -5.87 -5.49
CA LYS A 249 -21.60 -6.08 -4.60
C LYS A 249 -21.14 -6.30 -3.15
N HIS A 250 -19.97 -6.91 -2.99
CA HIS A 250 -19.39 -7.25 -1.70
C HIS A 250 -17.91 -6.89 -1.72
N TYR A 251 -17.42 -6.42 -0.57
CA TYR A 251 -16.01 -6.28 -0.28
C TYR A 251 -15.61 -7.32 0.77
N ILE A 252 -14.42 -7.88 0.62
CA ILE A 252 -13.82 -8.78 1.62
C ILE A 252 -12.51 -8.14 2.07
N GLU A 253 -12.36 -7.99 3.38
CA GLU A 253 -11.17 -7.53 4.10
C GLU A 253 -11.07 -8.40 5.36
N PHE A 254 -9.88 -8.81 5.77
CA PHE A 254 -9.66 -9.64 6.96
C PHE A 254 -8.27 -9.45 7.54
#